data_AF-A0A420H0K1-F1
#
_entry.id   AF-A0A420H0K1-F1
#
_cell.length_a   1.000
_cell.length_b   1.000
_cell.length_c   1.000
_cell.angle_alpha   90.00
_cell.angle_beta   90.00
_cell.angle_gamma   90.00
#
_symmetry.space_group_name_H-M   'P 1'
#
loop_
_entity.id
_entity.type
_entity.pdbx_description
1 polymer ?
#
loop_
_entity_poly.entity_id
_entity_poly.type
_entity_poly.pdbx_seq_one_letter_code
_entity_poly.pdbx_strand_id
1 'polypeptide(L)'
;MKARVLRVLLIAATIVSASAAQAAPFFLRDGDTVVFMGDSITEGGAYTTAVEDYVVTRFPTLSVRFVNSGVGKDKISGGITGDMTERLNRDVATFKPTVVTMMFGMNDGAFRAFDQNAYDAFASGYESALSTLKRLVPDARLTLIQPSPYDEVTRARWIGGGYNAVLTRYGDFVSHLGARNGALTVDLNAPVVSDLNAIRSADPDAAGKLFPDRIHPTPAGGLLLAKALLKAWNATPAVSSVAIDAATGKVATALNAQIRRLTLAPALSWDELDAALPMPLPDDPLTRVVIAQTDFNAALNEQMLRISGLLSRRYRLAIDGKEVAVFDAAELAKGVNLAGYPTPMLAQAEDVHALTLAHNSLRMTRWRRVQLLKSATDASGYSQTLASIDRAEAAVVKLQRQVAMPQWHRFELSLL
;
A
#
# COMPACT_ATOMS: atom_id res chain seq x y z
N MET A 1 -65.85 -39.71 -36.01
CA MET A 1 -64.51 -39.78 -35.37
C MET A 1 -63.75 -38.50 -35.69
N LYS A 2 -63.49 -37.64 -34.70
CA LYS A 2 -62.62 -36.46 -34.85
C LYS A 2 -61.63 -36.48 -33.69
N ALA A 3 -60.35 -36.74 -33.99
CA ALA A 3 -59.27 -36.79 -33.02
C ALA A 3 -58.83 -35.36 -32.63
N ARG A 4 -58.74 -35.08 -31.33
CA ARG A 4 -58.15 -33.86 -30.77
C ARG A 4 -56.66 -34.10 -30.53
N VAL A 5 -55.80 -33.31 -31.17
CA VAL A 5 -54.35 -33.29 -30.94
C VAL A 5 -54.07 -32.33 -29.79
N LEU A 6 -53.51 -32.84 -28.69
CA LEU A 6 -53.08 -32.05 -27.53
C LEU A 6 -51.65 -31.55 -27.79
N ARG A 7 -51.46 -30.22 -27.88
CA ARG A 7 -50.13 -29.61 -27.97
C ARG A 7 -49.57 -29.44 -26.56
N VAL A 8 -48.52 -30.17 -26.24
CA VAL A 8 -47.70 -29.96 -25.03
C VAL A 8 -46.69 -28.86 -25.33
N LEU A 9 -46.80 -27.72 -24.64
CA LEU A 9 -45.77 -26.68 -24.65
C LEU A 9 -44.63 -27.10 -23.71
N LEU A 10 -43.44 -27.33 -24.25
CA LEU A 10 -42.20 -27.43 -23.47
C LEU A 10 -41.75 -26.00 -23.11
N ILE A 11 -41.79 -25.66 -21.83
CA ILE A 11 -41.15 -24.44 -21.31
C ILE A 11 -39.69 -24.79 -21.00
N ALA A 12 -38.77 -24.30 -21.82
CA ALA A 12 -37.34 -24.42 -21.56
C ALA A 12 -36.95 -23.42 -20.46
N ALA A 13 -36.57 -23.93 -19.28
CA ALA A 13 -36.01 -23.13 -18.20
C ALA A 13 -34.57 -22.74 -18.55
N THR A 14 -34.32 -21.47 -18.84
CA THR A 14 -32.98 -20.90 -18.97
C THR A 14 -32.37 -20.75 -17.57
N ILE A 15 -31.43 -21.62 -17.24
CA ILE A 15 -30.57 -21.47 -16.07
C ILE A 15 -29.59 -20.33 -16.39
N VAL A 16 -29.85 -19.15 -15.84
CA VAL A 16 -28.88 -18.04 -15.83
C VAL A 16 -27.87 -18.35 -14.73
N SER A 17 -26.76 -18.99 -15.09
CA SER A 17 -25.61 -19.11 -14.21
C SER A 17 -25.03 -17.72 -13.99
N ALA A 18 -25.24 -17.15 -12.80
CA ALA A 18 -24.51 -15.97 -12.37
C ALA A 18 -23.02 -16.36 -12.26
N SER A 19 -22.22 -15.97 -13.24
CA SER A 19 -20.77 -15.99 -13.13
C SER A 19 -20.36 -15.08 -11.98
N ALA A 20 -19.95 -15.66 -10.86
CA ALA A 20 -19.29 -14.92 -9.79
C ALA A 20 -18.12 -14.17 -10.43
N ALA A 21 -18.15 -12.83 -10.40
CA ALA A 21 -17.06 -12.03 -10.91
C ALA A 21 -15.79 -12.42 -10.14
N GLN A 22 -14.84 -13.07 -10.83
CA GLN A 22 -13.55 -13.38 -10.25
C GLN A 22 -12.93 -12.05 -9.82
N ALA A 23 -12.55 -11.90 -8.55
CA ALA A 23 -11.87 -10.71 -8.08
C ALA A 23 -10.66 -10.42 -8.98
N ALA A 24 -10.50 -9.16 -9.39
CA ALA A 24 -9.40 -8.77 -10.25
C ALA A 24 -8.06 -9.09 -9.53
N PRO A 25 -7.06 -9.62 -10.24
CA PRO A 25 -5.77 -9.94 -9.62
C PRO A 25 -5.09 -8.67 -9.12
N PHE A 26 -4.15 -8.85 -8.18
CA PHE A 26 -3.27 -7.77 -7.74
C PHE A 26 -2.58 -7.12 -8.95
N PHE A 27 -2.49 -5.80 -8.93
CA PHE A 27 -2.03 -5.03 -10.10
C PHE A 27 -0.56 -5.29 -10.42
N LEU A 28 0.31 -5.38 -9.41
CA LEU A 28 1.74 -5.60 -9.63
C LEU A 28 2.03 -7.07 -9.94
N ARG A 29 3.08 -7.27 -10.74
CA ARG A 29 3.49 -8.55 -11.32
C ARG A 29 4.95 -8.80 -10.99
N ASP A 30 5.33 -10.07 -11.07
CA ASP A 30 6.72 -10.45 -10.89
C ASP A 30 7.60 -9.78 -11.95
N GLY A 31 8.75 -9.26 -11.53
CA GLY A 31 9.69 -8.51 -12.37
C GLY A 31 9.33 -7.03 -12.56
N ASP A 32 8.26 -6.52 -11.95
CA ASP A 32 7.89 -5.12 -12.12
C ASP A 32 8.95 -4.15 -11.58
N THR A 33 9.19 -3.07 -12.31
CA THR A 33 9.87 -1.88 -11.79
C THR A 33 8.86 -0.73 -11.73
N VAL A 34 8.52 -0.32 -10.52
CA VAL A 34 7.57 0.74 -10.20
C VAL A 34 8.32 2.04 -9.93
N VAL A 35 8.06 3.07 -10.73
CA VAL A 35 8.55 4.42 -10.48
C VAL A 35 7.40 5.29 -9.97
N PHE A 36 7.54 5.83 -8.76
CA PHE A 36 6.65 6.85 -8.20
C PHE A 36 7.13 8.24 -8.60
N MET A 37 6.40 8.87 -9.53
CA MET A 37 6.68 10.24 -9.98
C MET A 37 5.73 11.22 -9.29
N GLY A 38 6.27 12.28 -8.71
CA GLY A 38 5.45 13.29 -8.06
C GLY A 38 6.25 14.47 -7.51
N ASP A 39 5.59 15.18 -6.59
CA ASP A 39 6.11 16.36 -5.90
C ASP A 39 6.67 16.03 -4.51
N SER A 40 6.61 16.97 -3.55
CA SER A 40 7.09 16.82 -2.17
C SER A 40 6.38 15.72 -1.38
N ILE A 41 5.11 15.40 -1.69
CA ILE A 41 4.39 14.33 -0.99
C ILE A 41 4.98 12.97 -1.40
N THR A 42 5.36 12.82 -2.67
CA THR A 42 6.07 11.63 -3.16
C THR A 42 7.50 11.64 -2.67
N GLU A 43 8.23 12.76 -2.74
CA GLU A 43 9.62 12.89 -2.25
C GLU A 43 9.75 12.47 -0.77
N GLY A 44 8.76 12.84 0.07
CA GLY A 44 8.74 12.49 1.49
C GLY A 44 8.61 10.99 1.78
N GLY A 45 8.15 10.20 0.81
CA GLY A 45 8.20 8.73 0.84
C GLY A 45 7.20 8.03 1.75
N ALA A 46 6.43 8.74 2.58
CA ALA A 46 5.56 8.11 3.59
C ALA A 46 4.61 7.04 3.00
N TYR A 47 3.92 7.34 1.90
CA TYR A 47 3.00 6.38 1.27
C TYR A 47 3.72 5.37 0.36
N THR A 48 4.80 5.77 -0.31
CA THR A 48 5.53 4.87 -1.22
C THR A 48 6.26 3.77 -0.46
N THR A 49 6.85 4.11 0.70
CA THR A 49 7.48 3.16 1.62
C THR A 49 6.44 2.18 2.16
N ALA A 50 5.27 2.65 2.60
CA ALA A 50 4.21 1.77 3.08
C ALA A 50 3.65 0.82 2.00
N VAL A 51 3.59 1.27 0.73
CA VAL A 51 3.24 0.42 -0.42
C VAL A 51 4.32 -0.65 -0.65
N GLU A 52 5.59 -0.27 -0.60
CA GLU A 52 6.72 -1.20 -0.72
C GLU A 52 6.72 -2.23 0.41
N ASP A 53 6.55 -1.79 1.67
CA ASP A 53 6.46 -2.67 2.83
C ASP A 53 5.33 -3.69 2.67
N TYR A 54 4.12 -3.24 2.27
CA TYR A 54 3.02 -4.15 1.98
C TYR A 54 3.42 -5.20 0.94
N VAL A 55 4.01 -4.80 -0.19
CA VAL A 55 4.34 -5.74 -1.27
C VAL A 55 5.43 -6.72 -0.86
N VAL A 56 6.50 -6.23 -0.21
CA VAL A 56 7.63 -7.06 0.21
C VAL A 56 7.21 -8.06 1.29
N THR A 57 6.39 -7.63 2.26
CA THR A 57 5.93 -8.51 3.35
C THR A 57 4.80 -9.44 2.90
N ARG A 58 3.88 -8.96 2.07
CA ARG A 58 2.72 -9.76 1.62
C ARG A 58 3.05 -10.76 0.52
N PHE A 59 3.98 -10.40 -0.36
CA PHE A 59 4.39 -11.22 -1.49
C PHE A 59 5.92 -11.37 -1.49
N PRO A 60 6.51 -12.08 -0.52
CA PRO A 60 7.97 -12.13 -0.34
C PRO A 60 8.71 -12.76 -1.53
N THR A 61 8.03 -13.57 -2.34
CA THR A 61 8.57 -14.16 -3.57
C THR A 61 8.37 -13.28 -4.81
N LEU A 62 7.60 -12.19 -4.73
CA LEU A 62 7.33 -11.30 -5.85
C LEU A 62 8.48 -10.29 -6.01
N SER A 63 9.21 -10.41 -7.12
CA SER A 63 10.38 -9.59 -7.42
C SER A 63 9.95 -8.25 -8.01
N VAL A 64 9.62 -7.29 -7.15
CA VAL A 64 9.27 -5.91 -7.54
C VAL A 64 10.38 -4.95 -7.12
N ARG A 65 10.76 -4.03 -7.99
CA ARG A 65 11.64 -2.91 -7.65
C ARG A 65 10.84 -1.63 -7.52
N PHE A 66 11.02 -0.92 -6.41
CA PHE A 66 10.41 0.39 -6.21
C PHE A 66 11.44 1.50 -6.37
N VAL A 67 11.01 2.61 -6.96
CA VAL A 67 11.84 3.78 -7.21
C VAL A 67 11.02 5.02 -6.88
N ASN A 68 11.47 5.79 -5.90
CA ASN A 68 10.91 7.10 -5.62
C ASN A 68 11.62 8.18 -6.46
N SER A 69 10.85 8.88 -7.28
CA SER A 69 11.29 9.97 -8.15
C SER A 69 10.55 11.28 -7.86
N GLY A 70 10.06 11.46 -6.64
CA GLY A 70 9.44 12.70 -6.18
C GLY A 70 10.46 13.83 -5.97
N VAL A 71 10.10 15.07 -6.32
CA VAL A 71 10.92 16.26 -6.03
C VAL A 71 10.04 17.32 -5.37
N GLY A 72 10.54 17.91 -4.28
CA GLY A 72 9.80 18.93 -3.57
C GLY A 72 9.50 20.18 -4.42
N LYS A 73 8.27 20.69 -4.26
CA LYS A 73 7.71 21.88 -4.95
C LYS A 73 7.46 21.72 -6.45
N ASP A 74 7.71 20.55 -7.02
CA ASP A 74 7.44 20.35 -8.44
C ASP A 74 5.96 20.51 -8.76
N LYS A 75 5.73 21.10 -9.93
CA LYS A 75 4.47 21.11 -10.65
C LYS A 75 4.54 20.10 -11.79
N ILE A 76 3.45 19.89 -12.52
CA ILE A 76 3.48 19.06 -13.74
C ILE A 76 4.41 19.65 -14.82
N SER A 77 4.71 20.95 -14.75
CA SER A 77 5.69 21.61 -15.62
C SER A 77 7.15 21.32 -15.27
N GLY A 78 7.42 20.67 -14.12
CA GLY A 78 8.75 20.53 -13.54
C GLY A 78 9.03 21.58 -12.46
N GLY A 79 10.31 21.77 -12.15
CA GLY A 79 10.71 22.51 -10.96
C GLY A 79 12.22 22.71 -10.84
N ILE A 80 12.71 22.67 -9.61
CA ILE A 80 14.10 23.05 -9.26
C ILE A 80 15.16 22.08 -9.83
N THR A 81 14.76 20.89 -10.28
CA THR A 81 15.65 19.87 -10.86
C THR A 81 15.49 19.72 -12.37
N GLY A 82 14.85 20.68 -13.04
CA GLY A 82 14.63 20.67 -14.48
C GLY A 82 13.14 20.69 -14.85
N ASP A 83 12.87 20.91 -16.13
CA ASP A 83 11.52 20.78 -16.66
C ASP A 83 11.04 19.32 -16.66
N MET A 84 9.74 19.10 -16.85
CA MET A 84 9.17 17.76 -16.81
C MET A 84 9.75 16.82 -17.88
N THR A 85 10.17 17.32 -19.04
CA THR A 85 10.76 16.47 -20.08
C THR A 85 12.13 15.95 -19.62
N GLU A 86 12.97 16.82 -19.07
CA GLU A 86 14.26 16.44 -18.50
C GLU A 86 14.06 15.42 -17.37
N ARG A 87 13.12 15.69 -16.46
CA ARG A 87 12.81 14.80 -15.33
C ARG A 87 12.30 13.44 -15.78
N LEU A 88 11.42 13.35 -16.77
CA LEU A 88 10.94 12.07 -17.30
C LEU A 88 12.06 11.25 -17.93
N ASN A 89 13.01 11.88 -18.63
CA ASN A 89 14.16 11.18 -19.17
C ASN A 89 15.08 10.66 -18.05
N ARG A 90 15.49 11.55 -17.13
CA ARG A 90 16.49 11.26 -16.10
C ARG A 90 15.95 10.39 -14.96
N ASP A 91 14.76 10.71 -14.46
CA ASP A 91 14.19 10.18 -13.22
C ASP A 91 13.14 9.09 -13.45
N VAL A 92 12.74 8.81 -14.69
CA VAL A 92 11.81 7.72 -15.02
C VAL A 92 12.42 6.75 -16.03
N ALA A 93 12.75 7.21 -17.25
CA ALA A 93 13.16 6.33 -18.35
C ALA A 93 14.46 5.55 -18.05
N THR A 94 15.39 6.13 -17.28
CA THR A 94 16.64 5.46 -16.87
C THR A 94 16.42 4.17 -16.10
N PHE A 95 15.28 4.03 -15.40
CA PHE A 95 14.94 2.83 -14.63
C PHE A 95 14.26 1.75 -15.45
N LYS A 96 13.93 2.02 -16.73
CA LYS A 96 13.17 1.11 -17.59
C LYS A 96 11.93 0.54 -16.89
N PRO A 97 11.06 1.41 -16.33
CA PRO A 97 9.93 0.97 -15.53
C PRO A 97 8.95 0.15 -16.37
N THR A 98 8.31 -0.81 -15.72
CA THR A 98 7.11 -1.49 -16.24
C THR A 98 5.83 -0.88 -15.67
N VAL A 99 5.95 -0.09 -14.58
CA VAL A 99 4.87 0.66 -13.96
C VAL A 99 5.35 2.07 -13.63
N VAL A 100 4.60 3.08 -14.03
CA VAL A 100 4.83 4.48 -13.63
C VAL A 100 3.58 5.00 -12.95
N THR A 101 3.74 5.55 -11.75
CA THR A 101 2.68 6.29 -11.07
C THR A 101 2.96 7.78 -11.15
N MET A 102 1.91 8.61 -11.27
CA MET A 102 2.05 10.06 -11.35
C MET A 102 1.05 10.75 -10.44
N MET A 103 1.54 11.52 -9.46
CA MET A 103 0.73 12.35 -8.58
C MET A 103 1.25 13.80 -8.55
N PHE A 104 0.49 14.71 -9.16
CA PHE A 104 0.73 16.15 -9.17
C PHE A 104 -0.59 16.89 -8.97
N GLY A 105 -0.54 18.20 -8.73
CA GLY A 105 -1.70 19.06 -8.53
C GLY A 105 -1.59 19.93 -7.28
N MET A 106 -0.94 19.43 -6.23
CA MET A 106 -0.82 20.14 -4.95
C MET A 106 -0.11 21.49 -5.09
N ASN A 107 0.97 21.56 -5.89
CA ASN A 107 1.69 22.81 -6.15
C ASN A 107 1.12 23.59 -7.35
N ASP A 108 0.45 22.90 -8.27
CA ASP A 108 -0.02 23.46 -9.53
C ASP A 108 -1.07 24.55 -9.32
N GLY A 109 -2.04 24.33 -8.43
CA GLY A 109 -3.03 25.32 -8.01
C GLY A 109 -2.50 26.46 -7.14
N ALA A 110 -1.21 26.43 -6.77
CA ALA A 110 -0.50 27.48 -6.04
C ALA A 110 -1.17 27.97 -4.74
N PHE A 111 -1.95 27.10 -4.08
CA PHE A 111 -2.68 27.42 -2.85
C PHE A 111 -3.61 28.63 -2.99
N ARG A 112 -4.29 28.75 -4.13
CA ARG A 112 -5.24 29.83 -4.44
C ARG A 112 -6.62 29.25 -4.77
N ALA A 113 -7.63 30.12 -4.80
CA ALA A 113 -8.93 29.78 -5.38
C ALA A 113 -8.73 29.37 -6.86
N PHE A 114 -9.70 28.63 -7.40
CA PHE A 114 -9.63 28.12 -8.78
C PHE A 114 -9.27 29.22 -9.77
N ASP A 115 -8.25 28.97 -10.57
CA ASP A 115 -7.79 29.83 -11.65
C ASP A 115 -7.73 29.02 -12.95
N GLN A 116 -8.40 29.52 -13.99
CA GLN A 116 -8.53 28.80 -15.25
C GLN A 116 -7.17 28.63 -15.95
N ASN A 117 -6.31 29.65 -15.90
CA ASN A 117 -4.99 29.58 -16.55
C ASN A 117 -4.09 28.54 -15.87
N ALA A 118 -4.09 28.47 -14.54
CA ALA A 118 -3.37 27.45 -13.78
C ALA A 118 -3.90 26.03 -14.09
N TYR A 119 -5.22 25.89 -14.23
CA TYR A 119 -5.85 24.63 -14.62
C TYR A 119 -5.48 24.21 -16.05
N ASP A 120 -5.49 25.13 -17.01
CA ASP A 120 -5.14 24.85 -18.41
C ASP A 120 -3.65 24.50 -18.54
N ALA A 121 -2.78 25.17 -17.80
CA ALA A 121 -1.35 24.84 -17.71
C ALA A 121 -1.11 23.45 -17.10
N PHE A 122 -1.88 23.11 -16.05
CA PHE A 122 -1.86 21.78 -15.46
C PHE A 122 -2.31 20.69 -16.45
N ALA A 123 -3.44 20.92 -17.12
CA ALA A 123 -4.03 19.97 -18.06
C ALA A 123 -3.10 19.69 -19.25
N SER A 124 -2.62 20.75 -19.90
CA SER A 124 -1.68 20.65 -21.02
C SER A 124 -0.33 20.04 -20.62
N GLY A 125 0.16 20.36 -19.42
CA GLY A 125 1.35 19.74 -18.86
C GLY A 125 1.21 18.23 -18.68
N TYR A 126 0.07 17.76 -18.15
CA TYR A 126 -0.21 16.33 -17.99
C TYR A 126 -0.31 15.61 -19.34
N GLU A 127 -0.97 16.21 -20.33
CA GLU A 127 -1.07 15.65 -21.68
C GLU A 127 0.32 15.53 -22.33
N SER A 128 1.16 16.55 -22.20
CA SER A 128 2.54 16.56 -22.71
C SER A 128 3.43 15.52 -22.00
N ALA A 129 3.35 15.45 -20.67
CA ALA A 129 4.09 14.47 -19.87
C ALA A 129 3.71 13.04 -20.26
N LEU A 130 2.41 12.78 -20.44
CA LEU A 130 1.90 11.47 -20.84
C LEU A 130 2.32 11.09 -22.26
N SER A 131 2.28 12.03 -23.20
CA SER A 131 2.82 11.81 -24.56
C SER A 131 4.30 11.47 -24.53
N THR A 132 5.08 12.15 -23.68
CA THR A 132 6.50 11.87 -23.51
C THR A 132 6.75 10.51 -22.88
N LEU A 133 6.01 10.12 -21.83
CA LEU A 133 6.10 8.79 -21.23
C LEU A 133 5.80 7.67 -22.24
N LYS A 134 4.73 7.80 -23.03
CA LYS A 134 4.39 6.81 -24.06
C LYS A 134 5.50 6.62 -25.10
N ARG A 135 6.32 7.64 -25.34
CA ARG A 135 7.48 7.56 -26.23
C ARG A 135 8.71 6.94 -25.54
N LEU A 136 8.96 7.32 -24.28
CA LEU A 136 10.15 6.88 -23.54
C LEU A 136 10.02 5.45 -23.01
N VAL A 137 8.82 5.04 -22.59
CA VAL A 137 8.51 3.77 -21.93
C VAL A 137 7.17 3.21 -22.46
N PRO A 138 7.07 2.86 -23.76
CA PRO A 138 5.81 2.51 -24.43
C PRO A 138 5.08 1.31 -23.80
N ASP A 139 5.81 0.39 -23.18
CA ASP A 139 5.28 -0.82 -22.57
C ASP A 139 4.91 -0.66 -21.08
N ALA A 140 5.20 0.51 -20.49
CA ALA A 140 4.91 0.76 -19.08
C ALA A 140 3.42 0.96 -18.85
N ARG A 141 2.88 0.27 -17.84
CA ARG A 141 1.53 0.49 -17.34
C ARG A 141 1.50 1.76 -16.50
N LEU A 142 0.52 2.61 -16.74
CA LEU A 142 0.43 3.90 -16.10
C LEU A 142 -0.66 3.89 -15.02
N THR A 143 -0.32 4.42 -13.85
CA THR A 143 -1.27 4.73 -12.77
C THR A 143 -1.29 6.25 -12.58
N LEU A 144 -2.33 6.91 -13.07
CA LEU A 144 -2.53 8.34 -12.83
C LEU A 144 -3.28 8.54 -11.53
N ILE A 145 -2.66 9.24 -10.59
CA ILE A 145 -3.16 9.41 -9.24
C ILE A 145 -3.77 10.80 -9.13
N GLN A 146 -5.06 10.87 -8.75
CA GLN A 146 -5.72 12.13 -8.42
C GLN A 146 -5.04 12.72 -7.16
N PRO A 147 -4.83 14.04 -7.09
CA PRO A 147 -4.05 14.65 -6.01
C PRO A 147 -4.63 14.31 -4.63
N SER A 148 -3.76 13.94 -3.69
CA SER A 148 -4.12 13.79 -2.27
C SER A 148 -4.74 15.07 -1.70
N PRO A 149 -5.51 15.01 -0.60
CA PRO A 149 -6.25 16.16 -0.16
C PRO A 149 -5.36 17.24 0.46
N TYR A 150 -5.80 18.48 0.32
CA TYR A 150 -5.40 19.54 1.23
C TYR A 150 -6.34 19.49 2.44
N ASP A 151 -5.80 19.31 3.64
CA ASP A 151 -6.61 19.06 4.83
C ASP A 151 -7.40 20.30 5.27
N GLU A 152 -8.66 20.30 4.85
CA GLU A 152 -9.72 21.20 5.32
C GLU A 152 -10.78 20.44 6.14
N VAL A 153 -10.49 19.19 6.51
CA VAL A 153 -11.31 18.38 7.41
C VAL A 153 -10.98 18.76 8.85
N THR A 154 -9.70 18.82 9.20
CA THR A 154 -9.27 19.06 10.58
C THR A 154 -9.10 20.54 10.91
N ARG A 155 -9.08 21.41 9.88
CA ARG A 155 -8.85 22.85 10.02
C ARG A 155 -9.78 23.65 9.12
N ALA A 156 -10.14 24.85 9.58
CA ALA A 156 -11.01 25.75 8.82
C ALA A 156 -10.41 26.12 7.46
N ARG A 157 -11.30 26.29 6.47
CA ARG A 157 -10.95 26.81 5.14
C ARG A 157 -10.50 28.27 5.27
N TRP A 158 -9.41 28.60 4.60
CA TRP A 158 -8.85 29.95 4.57
C TRP A 158 -8.73 30.52 3.15
N ILE A 159 -8.87 29.65 2.14
CA ILE A 159 -8.97 30.00 0.72
C ILE A 159 -10.47 30.01 0.36
N GLY A 160 -10.91 31.03 -0.38
CA GLY A 160 -12.30 31.13 -0.85
C GLY A 160 -12.71 29.88 -1.64
N GLY A 161 -13.76 29.19 -1.19
CA GLY A 161 -14.21 27.90 -1.77
C GLY A 161 -13.46 26.65 -1.28
N GLY A 162 -12.29 26.82 -0.66
CA GLY A 162 -11.42 25.74 -0.17
C GLY A 162 -10.43 25.24 -1.22
N TYR A 163 -9.19 24.97 -0.82
CA TYR A 163 -8.17 24.49 -1.76
C TYR A 163 -8.40 23.03 -2.16
N ASN A 164 -8.98 22.20 -1.29
CA ASN A 164 -9.25 20.82 -1.65
C ASN A 164 -10.24 20.70 -2.82
N ALA A 165 -11.19 21.65 -2.94
CA ALA A 165 -12.09 21.69 -4.09
C ALA A 165 -11.36 21.94 -5.43
N VAL A 166 -10.28 22.73 -5.40
CA VAL A 166 -9.39 22.90 -6.58
C VAL A 166 -8.71 21.57 -6.92
N LEU A 167 -8.19 20.87 -5.91
CA LEU A 167 -7.53 19.57 -6.08
C LEU A 167 -8.49 18.49 -6.59
N THR A 168 -9.73 18.44 -6.11
CA THR A 168 -10.77 17.54 -6.66
C THR A 168 -10.99 17.82 -8.14
N ARG A 169 -11.10 19.10 -8.54
CA ARG A 169 -11.28 19.47 -9.96
C ARG A 169 -10.09 19.07 -10.83
N TYR A 170 -8.86 19.19 -10.31
CA TYR A 170 -7.65 18.73 -10.98
C TYR A 170 -7.64 17.19 -11.06
N GLY A 171 -8.11 16.52 -10.01
CA GLY A 171 -8.31 15.07 -9.98
C GLY A 171 -9.32 14.59 -11.03
N ASP A 172 -10.43 15.29 -11.24
CA ASP A 172 -11.41 14.94 -12.27
C ASP A 172 -10.79 14.95 -13.66
N PHE A 173 -9.97 15.97 -13.96
CA PHE A 173 -9.19 16.01 -15.19
C PHE A 173 -8.25 14.81 -15.33
N VAL A 174 -7.48 14.48 -14.27
CA VAL A 174 -6.56 13.32 -14.28
C VAL A 174 -7.30 12.01 -14.52
N SER A 175 -8.48 11.85 -13.92
CA SER A 175 -9.35 10.68 -14.12
C SER A 175 -9.81 10.57 -15.59
N HIS A 176 -10.34 11.66 -16.15
CA HIS A 176 -10.72 11.69 -17.56
C HIS A 176 -9.55 11.46 -18.51
N LEU A 177 -8.37 12.02 -18.20
CA LEU A 177 -7.16 11.80 -18.97
C LEU A 177 -6.75 10.33 -18.97
N GLY A 178 -6.77 9.67 -17.80
CA GLY A 178 -6.43 8.26 -17.67
C GLY A 178 -7.38 7.37 -18.47
N ALA A 179 -8.69 7.60 -18.36
CA ALA A 179 -9.70 6.88 -19.14
C ALA A 179 -9.48 7.02 -20.65
N ARG A 180 -9.20 8.24 -21.16
CA ARG A 180 -8.91 8.49 -22.58
C ARG A 180 -7.62 7.83 -23.07
N ASN A 181 -6.69 7.51 -22.17
CA ASN A 181 -5.35 7.03 -22.51
C ASN A 181 -5.08 5.58 -22.10
N GLY A 182 -6.06 4.87 -21.55
CA GLY A 182 -5.91 3.49 -21.07
C GLY A 182 -5.03 3.36 -19.83
N ALA A 183 -4.89 4.42 -19.04
CA ALA A 183 -4.16 4.38 -17.77
C ALA A 183 -5.12 4.06 -16.62
N LEU A 184 -4.63 3.32 -15.62
CA LEU A 184 -5.37 3.14 -14.36
C LEU A 184 -5.46 4.50 -13.66
N THR A 185 -6.64 4.86 -13.15
CA THR A 185 -6.87 6.08 -12.39
C THR A 185 -7.14 5.74 -10.94
N VAL A 186 -6.45 6.40 -10.01
CA VAL A 186 -6.57 6.14 -8.57
C VAL A 186 -6.93 7.43 -7.84
N ASP A 187 -7.96 7.37 -7.00
CA ASP A 187 -8.35 8.47 -6.12
C ASP A 187 -7.64 8.37 -4.77
N LEU A 188 -6.76 9.34 -4.45
CA LEU A 188 -6.21 9.50 -3.11
C LEU A 188 -6.85 10.65 -2.33
N ASN A 189 -7.79 11.38 -2.91
CA ASN A 189 -8.50 12.47 -2.27
C ASN A 189 -9.67 11.97 -1.44
N ALA A 190 -10.71 11.42 -2.08
CA ALA A 190 -11.96 11.13 -1.40
C ALA A 190 -11.82 10.03 -0.31
N PRO A 191 -11.08 8.93 -0.53
CA PRO A 191 -10.87 7.93 0.52
C PRO A 191 -10.15 8.49 1.74
N VAL A 192 -9.12 9.32 1.54
CA VAL A 192 -8.37 9.92 2.65
C VAL A 192 -9.19 10.97 3.37
N VAL A 193 -10.00 11.76 2.66
CA VAL A 193 -10.98 12.67 3.30
C VAL A 193 -11.99 11.88 4.15
N SER A 194 -12.46 10.73 3.68
CA SER A 194 -13.36 9.86 4.43
C SER A 194 -12.69 9.35 5.72
N ASP A 195 -11.46 8.83 5.61
CA ASP A 195 -10.70 8.37 6.77
C ASP A 195 -10.41 9.50 7.77
N LEU A 196 -10.03 10.68 7.30
CA LEU A 196 -9.82 11.86 8.15
C LEU A 196 -11.11 12.27 8.88
N ASN A 197 -12.28 12.18 8.26
CA ASN A 197 -13.54 12.45 8.94
C ASN A 197 -13.85 11.43 10.03
N ALA A 198 -13.59 10.14 9.78
CA ALA A 198 -13.77 9.09 10.78
C ALA A 198 -12.84 9.32 11.98
N ILE A 199 -11.55 9.55 11.72
CA ILE A 199 -10.54 9.82 12.75
C ILE A 199 -10.89 11.11 13.51
N ARG A 200 -11.22 12.21 12.83
CA ARG A 200 -11.62 13.48 13.48
C ARG A 200 -12.83 13.30 14.39
N SER A 201 -13.77 12.45 14.03
CA SER A 201 -14.98 12.22 14.85
C SER A 201 -14.67 11.50 16.16
N ALA A 202 -13.61 10.68 16.20
CA ALA A 202 -13.17 9.95 17.39
C ALA A 202 -12.08 10.71 18.17
N ASP A 203 -11.10 11.28 17.48
CA ASP A 203 -9.94 11.98 18.02
C ASP A 203 -9.52 13.14 17.09
N PRO A 204 -10.07 14.36 17.32
CA PRO A 204 -9.75 15.55 16.54
C PRO A 204 -8.26 15.93 16.57
N ASP A 205 -7.57 15.67 17.69
CA ASP A 205 -6.18 16.09 17.90
C ASP A 205 -5.23 15.17 17.13
N ALA A 206 -5.49 13.85 17.14
CA ALA A 206 -4.80 12.90 16.28
C ALA A 206 -5.03 13.21 14.80
N ALA A 207 -6.28 13.51 14.40
CA ALA A 207 -6.61 13.83 13.02
C ALA A 207 -5.74 14.99 12.47
N GLY A 208 -5.63 16.09 13.24
CA GLY A 208 -4.84 17.26 12.84
C GLY A 208 -3.33 17.00 12.72
N LYS A 209 -2.82 15.95 13.36
CA LYS A 209 -1.40 15.55 13.33
C LYS A 209 -1.04 14.64 12.16
N LEU A 210 -2.01 14.07 11.44
CA LEU A 210 -1.74 13.21 10.28
C LEU A 210 -1.18 14.00 9.09
N PHE A 211 -1.64 15.24 8.92
CA PHE A 211 -1.14 16.21 7.94
C PHE A 211 -0.83 17.54 8.67
N PRO A 212 0.34 17.67 9.31
CA PRO A 212 0.64 18.78 10.23
C PRO A 212 0.55 20.17 9.58
N ASP A 213 0.88 20.27 8.29
CA ASP A 213 0.81 21.50 7.49
C ASP A 213 -0.34 21.49 6.46
N ARG A 214 -1.28 20.54 6.62
CA ARG A 214 -2.40 20.25 5.72
C ARG A 214 -2.03 19.62 4.38
N ILE A 215 -0.75 19.37 4.11
CA ILE A 215 -0.26 18.91 2.81
C ILE A 215 0.50 17.60 2.96
N HIS A 216 1.56 17.62 3.79
CA HIS A 216 2.52 16.54 3.87
C HIS A 216 2.09 15.54 4.94
N PRO A 217 1.93 14.26 4.59
CA PRO A 217 1.59 13.23 5.56
C PRO A 217 2.76 12.95 6.52
N THR A 218 2.45 12.72 7.79
CA THR A 218 3.33 11.92 8.66
C THR A 218 3.36 10.46 8.19
N PRO A 219 4.25 9.59 8.71
CA PRO A 219 4.19 8.15 8.40
C PRO A 219 2.78 7.56 8.58
N ALA A 220 2.09 7.87 9.69
CA ALA A 220 0.71 7.46 9.94
C ALA A 220 -0.30 8.03 8.92
N GLY A 221 -0.15 9.30 8.51
CA GLY A 221 -0.95 9.87 7.42
C GLY A 221 -0.67 9.20 6.07
N GLY A 222 0.58 8.78 5.85
CA GLY A 222 1.02 8.05 4.65
C GLY A 222 0.34 6.69 4.50
N LEU A 223 -0.03 6.05 5.62
CA LEU A 223 -0.81 4.81 5.60
C LEU A 223 -2.20 4.99 4.96
N LEU A 224 -2.84 6.16 5.12
CA LEU A 224 -4.14 6.44 4.47
C LEU A 224 -3.99 6.51 2.94
N LEU A 225 -2.94 7.17 2.46
CA LEU A 225 -2.62 7.26 1.04
C LEU A 225 -2.22 5.88 0.47
N ALA A 226 -1.38 5.15 1.19
CA ALA A 226 -0.97 3.80 0.80
C ALA A 226 -2.18 2.86 0.75
N LYS A 227 -3.10 2.93 1.73
CA LYS A 227 -4.33 2.14 1.75
C LYS A 227 -5.18 2.38 0.51
N ALA A 228 -5.42 3.64 0.16
CA ALA A 228 -6.19 3.98 -1.02
C ALA A 228 -5.54 3.49 -2.32
N LEU A 229 -4.21 3.63 -2.47
CA LEU A 229 -3.49 3.11 -3.64
C LEU A 229 -3.52 1.57 -3.72
N LEU A 230 -3.21 0.90 -2.61
CA LEU A 230 -3.18 -0.56 -2.55
C LEU A 230 -4.57 -1.17 -2.83
N LYS A 231 -5.65 -0.59 -2.29
CA LYS A 231 -7.02 -1.00 -2.61
C LYS A 231 -7.32 -0.86 -4.11
N ALA A 232 -6.91 0.26 -4.73
CA ALA A 232 -7.08 0.45 -6.17
C ALA A 232 -6.23 -0.51 -7.02
N TRP A 233 -5.14 -1.02 -6.47
CA TRP A 233 -4.33 -2.09 -7.04
C TRP A 233 -4.81 -3.51 -6.70
N ASN A 234 -6.00 -3.66 -6.10
CA ASN A 234 -6.58 -4.93 -5.68
C ASN A 234 -5.69 -5.70 -4.67
N ALA A 235 -5.08 -4.97 -3.74
CA ALA A 235 -4.41 -5.59 -2.59
C ALA A 235 -5.39 -6.47 -1.79
N THR A 236 -4.87 -7.56 -1.23
CA THR A 236 -5.64 -8.53 -0.45
C THR A 236 -5.38 -8.34 1.04
N PRO A 237 -6.41 -8.44 1.90
CA PRO A 237 -6.24 -8.24 3.33
C PRO A 237 -5.51 -9.38 4.03
N ALA A 238 -5.67 -10.61 3.56
CA ALA A 238 -5.20 -11.82 4.24
C ALA A 238 -3.67 -11.95 4.24
N VAL A 239 -3.04 -11.89 5.41
CA VAL A 239 -1.67 -12.37 5.67
C VAL A 239 -1.75 -13.89 5.67
N SER A 240 -2.47 -14.43 6.65
CA SER A 240 -2.85 -15.83 6.78
C SER A 240 -4.17 -15.97 7.54
N SER A 241 -4.79 -17.15 7.44
CA SER A 241 -5.92 -17.51 8.28
C SER A 241 -5.87 -18.98 8.66
N VAL A 242 -5.71 -19.22 9.96
CA VAL A 242 -5.61 -20.56 10.55
C VAL A 242 -6.77 -20.78 11.50
N ALA A 243 -7.49 -21.90 11.30
CA ALA A 243 -8.57 -22.32 12.18
C ALA A 243 -8.32 -23.76 12.66
N ILE A 244 -8.30 -23.95 13.98
CA ILE A 244 -8.09 -25.25 14.62
C ILE A 244 -9.29 -25.58 15.52
N ASP A 245 -9.78 -26.80 15.43
CA ASP A 245 -10.71 -27.38 16.38
C ASP A 245 -9.93 -28.19 17.41
N ALA A 246 -9.82 -27.66 18.63
CA ALA A 246 -9.10 -28.27 19.74
C ALA A 246 -9.81 -29.51 20.30
N ALA A 247 -11.12 -29.68 20.07
CA ALA A 247 -11.84 -30.87 20.50
C ALA A 247 -11.54 -32.08 19.61
N THR A 248 -11.35 -31.85 18.31
CA THR A 248 -11.06 -32.93 17.33
C THR A 248 -9.59 -33.01 16.91
N GLY A 249 -8.77 -32.01 17.25
CA GLY A 249 -7.37 -31.92 16.81
C GLY A 249 -7.23 -31.75 15.30
N LYS A 250 -8.19 -31.07 14.67
CA LYS A 250 -8.21 -30.86 13.21
C LYS A 250 -7.96 -29.40 12.84
N VAL A 251 -7.21 -29.20 11.77
CA VAL A 251 -7.07 -27.91 11.09
C VAL A 251 -8.25 -27.76 10.14
N ALA A 252 -9.16 -26.84 10.43
CA ALA A 252 -10.33 -26.55 9.60
C ALA A 252 -9.98 -25.62 8.42
N THR A 253 -9.06 -24.66 8.64
CA THR A 253 -8.59 -23.71 7.64
C THR A 253 -7.09 -23.47 7.81
N ALA A 254 -6.36 -23.37 6.69
CA ALA A 254 -4.97 -22.92 6.63
C ALA A 254 -4.75 -22.12 5.32
N LEU A 255 -5.31 -20.92 5.27
CA LEU A 255 -5.12 -20.00 4.14
C LEU A 255 -3.77 -19.30 4.28
N ASN A 256 -2.96 -19.32 3.22
CA ASN A 256 -1.60 -18.75 3.20
C ASN A 256 -0.73 -19.24 4.37
N ALA A 257 -0.95 -20.46 4.85
CA ALA A 257 -0.19 -21.05 5.96
C ALA A 257 -0.02 -22.55 5.73
N GLN A 258 1.10 -23.10 6.23
CA GLN A 258 1.31 -24.53 6.35
C GLN A 258 1.39 -24.91 7.82
N ILE A 259 0.65 -25.95 8.22
CA ILE A 259 0.59 -26.43 9.60
C ILE A 259 1.18 -27.84 9.68
N ARG A 260 2.00 -28.10 10.71
CA ARG A 260 2.49 -29.44 11.04
C ARG A 260 2.64 -29.62 12.54
N ARG A 261 2.89 -30.86 12.98
CA ARG A 261 3.15 -31.21 14.39
C ARG A 261 2.11 -30.65 15.37
N LEU A 262 0.85 -30.70 14.96
CA LEU A 262 -0.29 -30.37 15.82
C LEU A 262 -0.43 -31.43 16.92
N THR A 263 -0.40 -31.00 18.16
CA THR A 263 -0.51 -31.84 19.35
C THR A 263 -1.50 -31.22 20.32
N LEU A 264 -2.33 -32.05 20.98
CA LEU A 264 -3.32 -31.59 21.97
C LEU A 264 -2.82 -31.65 23.42
N ALA A 265 -1.86 -32.54 23.72
CA ALA A 265 -1.35 -32.79 25.06
C ALA A 265 0.19 -32.75 25.10
N PRO A 266 0.82 -32.21 26.17
CA PRO A 266 0.20 -31.68 27.39
C PRO A 266 -0.47 -30.30 27.22
N ALA A 267 -0.24 -29.63 26.10
CA ALA A 267 -0.89 -28.40 25.69
C ALA A 267 -1.12 -28.38 24.18
N LEU A 268 -2.12 -27.61 23.72
CA LEU A 268 -2.37 -27.41 22.30
C LEU A 268 -1.18 -26.67 21.68
N SER A 269 -0.56 -27.26 20.67
CA SER A 269 0.62 -26.68 20.03
C SER A 269 0.80 -27.17 18.61
N TRP A 270 1.41 -26.35 17.75
CA TRP A 270 1.66 -26.67 16.35
C TRP A 270 2.84 -25.86 15.80
N ASP A 271 3.43 -26.32 14.70
CA ASP A 271 4.35 -25.49 13.93
C ASP A 271 3.57 -24.89 12.75
N GLU A 272 3.80 -23.60 12.49
CA GLU A 272 3.16 -22.84 11.41
C GLU A 272 4.20 -22.12 10.58
N LEU A 273 4.03 -22.17 9.26
CA LEU A 273 4.76 -21.36 8.29
C LEU A 273 3.75 -20.55 7.50
N ASP A 274 3.67 -19.25 7.78
CA ASP A 274 2.91 -18.32 6.95
C ASP A 274 3.59 -18.14 5.58
N ALA A 275 2.80 -17.84 4.55
CA ALA A 275 3.30 -17.50 3.21
C ALA A 275 3.64 -15.99 3.08
N ALA A 276 3.28 -15.20 4.08
CA ALA A 276 3.42 -13.75 4.12
C ALA A 276 3.69 -13.27 5.55
N LEU A 277 4.23 -12.06 5.68
CA LEU A 277 4.37 -11.36 6.96
C LEU A 277 3.26 -10.30 7.11
N PRO A 278 2.87 -9.92 8.34
CA PRO A 278 2.01 -8.77 8.57
C PRO A 278 2.68 -7.48 8.09
N MET A 279 1.89 -6.44 7.80
CA MET A 279 2.45 -5.11 7.54
C MET A 279 3.16 -4.58 8.80
N PRO A 280 4.37 -4.01 8.66
CA PRO A 280 5.15 -3.48 9.77
C PRO A 280 4.64 -2.09 10.16
N LEU A 281 3.49 -2.04 10.83
CA LEU A 281 2.88 -0.80 11.27
C LEU A 281 3.57 -0.31 12.55
N PRO A 282 4.09 0.94 12.58
CA PRO A 282 4.74 1.47 13.78
C PRO A 282 3.82 1.47 15.00
N ASP A 283 4.34 1.07 16.16
CA ASP A 283 3.59 1.08 17.41
C ASP A 283 3.59 2.47 18.08
N ASP A 284 3.06 3.47 17.38
CA ASP A 284 2.93 4.84 17.85
C ASP A 284 1.46 5.29 18.00
N PRO A 285 1.17 6.32 18.82
CA PRO A 285 -0.20 6.76 19.07
C PRO A 285 -1.01 7.12 17.81
N LEU A 286 -0.41 7.76 16.80
CA LEU A 286 -1.14 8.16 15.60
C LEU A 286 -1.48 6.95 14.73
N THR A 287 -0.52 6.02 14.57
CA THR A 287 -0.74 4.79 13.81
C THR A 287 -1.83 3.93 14.46
N ARG A 288 -1.83 3.80 15.80
CA ARG A 288 -2.90 3.10 16.54
C ARG A 288 -4.28 3.70 16.28
N VAL A 289 -4.39 5.04 16.24
CA VAL A 289 -5.67 5.72 15.91
C VAL A 289 -6.08 5.44 14.46
N VAL A 290 -5.16 5.52 13.50
CA VAL A 290 -5.46 5.19 12.08
C VAL A 290 -6.01 3.77 11.96
N ILE A 291 -5.38 2.80 12.62
CA ILE A 291 -5.81 1.41 12.61
C ILE A 291 -7.17 1.23 13.28
N ALA A 292 -7.38 1.86 14.44
CA ALA A 292 -8.59 1.68 15.23
C ALA A 292 -9.83 2.36 14.62
N GLN A 293 -9.64 3.48 13.91
CA GLN A 293 -10.74 4.32 13.43
C GLN A 293 -11.01 4.19 11.92
N THR A 294 -10.29 3.31 11.22
CA THR A 294 -10.50 3.05 9.79
C THR A 294 -10.58 1.56 9.50
N ASP A 295 -10.89 1.18 8.26
CA ASP A 295 -10.89 -0.20 7.80
C ASP A 295 -9.48 -0.76 7.49
N PHE A 296 -8.40 -0.15 8.00
CA PHE A 296 -7.02 -0.47 7.58
C PHE A 296 -6.69 -1.98 7.68
N ASN A 297 -6.91 -2.59 8.85
CA ASN A 297 -6.62 -4.02 9.02
C ASN A 297 -7.51 -4.89 8.12
N ALA A 298 -8.81 -4.60 8.05
CA ALA A 298 -9.75 -5.34 7.20
C ALA A 298 -9.46 -5.17 5.69
N ALA A 299 -8.77 -4.10 5.31
CA ALA A 299 -8.37 -3.84 3.93
C ALA A 299 -7.03 -4.49 3.58
N LEU A 300 -6.06 -4.55 4.50
CA LEU A 300 -4.66 -4.85 4.17
C LEU A 300 -3.91 -5.78 5.13
N ASN A 301 -4.38 -6.06 6.34
CA ASN A 301 -3.53 -6.63 7.39
C ASN A 301 -4.27 -7.61 8.33
N GLU A 302 -4.78 -8.71 7.79
CA GLU A 302 -5.47 -9.77 8.55
C GLU A 302 -4.63 -11.05 8.68
N GLN A 303 -4.08 -11.30 9.87
CA GLN A 303 -3.42 -12.55 10.25
C GLN A 303 -4.29 -13.30 11.26
N MET A 304 -5.30 -14.02 10.77
CA MET A 304 -6.39 -14.50 11.61
C MET A 304 -6.10 -15.86 12.24
N LEU A 305 -6.12 -15.93 13.57
CA LEU A 305 -6.09 -17.18 14.34
C LEU A 305 -7.46 -17.45 14.95
N ARG A 306 -8.04 -18.63 14.67
CA ARG A 306 -9.27 -19.12 15.31
C ARG A 306 -9.04 -20.46 15.97
N ILE A 307 -9.34 -20.58 17.26
CA ILE A 307 -9.30 -21.86 17.99
C ILE A 307 -10.67 -22.11 18.63
N SER A 308 -11.32 -23.20 18.23
CA SER A 308 -12.60 -23.66 18.77
C SER A 308 -12.42 -24.92 19.63
N GLY A 309 -13.45 -25.33 20.39
CA GLY A 309 -13.39 -26.55 21.19
C GLY A 309 -12.50 -26.48 22.44
N LEU A 310 -12.12 -25.27 22.87
CA LEU A 310 -11.34 -25.05 24.09
C LEU A 310 -12.19 -25.28 25.35
N LEU A 311 -11.58 -25.91 26.37
CA LEU A 311 -12.27 -26.37 27.58
C LEU A 311 -12.25 -25.35 28.73
N SER A 312 -11.22 -24.51 28.80
CA SER A 312 -11.05 -23.51 29.85
C SER A 312 -11.44 -22.13 29.39
N ARG A 313 -11.60 -21.20 30.35
CA ARG A 313 -12.02 -19.84 30.02
C ARG A 313 -10.92 -19.00 29.37
N ARG A 314 -9.66 -19.15 29.82
CA ARG A 314 -8.54 -18.30 29.40
C ARG A 314 -7.34 -19.13 28.99
N TYR A 315 -6.61 -18.62 28.01
CA TYR A 315 -5.42 -19.25 27.48
C TYR A 315 -4.34 -18.21 27.22
N ARG A 316 -3.09 -18.61 27.46
CA ARG A 316 -1.90 -17.86 27.05
C ARG A 316 -1.42 -18.41 25.71
N LEU A 317 -1.33 -17.53 24.72
CA LEU A 317 -0.67 -17.82 23.45
C LEU A 317 0.81 -17.44 23.56
N ALA A 318 1.69 -18.39 23.26
CA ALA A 318 3.11 -18.16 23.07
C ALA A 318 3.52 -18.58 21.66
N ILE A 319 4.48 -17.85 21.07
CA ILE A 319 5.10 -18.18 19.79
C ILE A 319 6.61 -18.18 20.00
N ASP A 320 7.27 -19.28 19.63
CA ASP A 320 8.71 -19.54 19.87
C ASP A 320 9.10 -19.35 21.35
N GLY A 321 8.22 -19.78 22.25
CA GLY A 321 8.42 -19.67 23.70
C GLY A 321 8.24 -18.25 24.27
N LYS A 322 7.92 -17.24 23.45
CA LYS A 322 7.60 -15.88 23.91
C LYS A 322 6.10 -15.69 24.03
N GLU A 323 5.65 -15.19 25.16
CA GLU A 323 4.25 -14.82 25.36
C GLU A 323 3.84 -13.70 24.40
N VAL A 324 2.76 -13.92 23.65
CA VAL A 324 2.17 -12.93 22.73
C VAL A 324 1.03 -12.18 23.40
N ALA A 325 0.08 -12.93 23.95
CA ALA A 325 -1.09 -12.39 24.65
C ALA A 325 -1.85 -13.48 25.40
N VAL A 326 -2.78 -13.04 26.25
CA VAL A 326 -3.77 -13.89 26.90
C VAL A 326 -5.14 -13.60 26.29
N PHE A 327 -5.85 -14.65 25.92
CA PHE A 327 -7.18 -14.57 25.31
C PHE A 327 -8.21 -15.36 26.09
N ASP A 328 -9.46 -14.90 26.04
CA ASP A 328 -10.59 -15.73 26.40
C ASP A 328 -10.86 -16.75 25.29
N ALA A 329 -11.32 -17.96 25.66
CA ALA A 329 -11.66 -19.01 24.69
C ALA A 329 -12.72 -18.55 23.67
N ALA A 330 -13.64 -17.67 24.09
CA ALA A 330 -14.64 -17.09 23.20
C ALA A 330 -14.03 -16.15 22.15
N GLU A 331 -12.97 -15.41 22.50
CA GLU A 331 -12.25 -14.54 21.56
C GLU A 331 -11.51 -15.39 20.52
N LEU A 332 -10.80 -16.42 20.96
CA LEU A 332 -10.15 -17.38 20.07
C LEU A 332 -11.16 -18.11 19.17
N ALA A 333 -12.33 -18.48 19.69
CA ALA A 333 -13.37 -19.13 18.88
C ALA A 333 -13.97 -18.20 17.82
N LYS A 334 -14.08 -16.89 18.11
CA LYS A 334 -14.48 -15.88 17.12
C LYS A 334 -13.40 -15.65 16.08
N GLY A 335 -12.14 -15.62 16.52
CA GLY A 335 -10.95 -15.34 15.74
C GLY A 335 -10.32 -14.02 16.16
N VAL A 336 -9.00 -14.02 16.30
CA VAL A 336 -8.18 -12.86 16.67
C VAL A 336 -7.22 -12.53 15.53
N ASN A 337 -6.98 -11.24 15.28
CA ASN A 337 -6.01 -10.81 14.28
C ASN A 337 -4.63 -10.64 14.93
N LEU A 338 -3.73 -11.58 14.71
CA LEU A 338 -2.38 -11.60 15.28
C LEU A 338 -1.46 -10.50 14.73
N ALA A 339 -1.83 -9.85 13.61
CA ALA A 339 -1.04 -8.78 13.01
C ALA A 339 -0.91 -7.54 13.91
N GLY A 340 -1.77 -7.41 14.94
CA GLY A 340 -1.72 -6.35 15.95
C GLY A 340 -1.02 -6.73 17.25
N TYR A 341 -0.32 -7.86 17.30
CA TYR A 341 0.34 -8.39 18.50
C TYR A 341 1.86 -8.52 18.29
N PRO A 342 2.67 -8.50 19.36
CA PRO A 342 4.13 -8.60 19.28
C PRO A 342 4.58 -10.04 18.96
N THR A 343 4.31 -10.49 17.74
CA THR A 343 4.70 -11.82 17.24
C THR A 343 6.10 -11.80 16.65
N PRO A 344 6.80 -12.96 16.59
CA PRO A 344 8.06 -13.07 15.83
C PRO A 344 7.92 -12.65 14.35
N MET A 345 6.76 -12.89 13.74
CA MET A 345 6.47 -12.49 12.36
C MET A 345 6.38 -10.96 12.21
N LEU A 346 5.78 -10.26 13.17
CA LEU A 346 5.77 -8.79 13.19
C LEU A 346 7.17 -8.24 13.38
N ALA A 347 7.96 -8.78 14.31
CA ALA A 347 9.35 -8.37 14.51
C ALA A 347 10.20 -8.57 13.23
N GLN A 348 9.99 -9.67 12.52
CA GLN A 348 10.62 -9.91 11.22
C GLN A 348 10.16 -8.88 10.16
N ALA A 349 8.89 -8.51 10.14
CA ALA A 349 8.38 -7.46 9.25
C ALA A 349 8.98 -6.09 9.58
N GLU A 350 9.22 -5.77 10.85
CA GLU A 350 9.87 -4.52 11.28
C GLU A 350 11.32 -4.45 10.76
N ASP A 351 12.05 -5.58 10.75
CA ASP A 351 13.38 -5.65 10.14
C ASP A 351 13.32 -5.39 8.62
N VAL A 352 12.28 -5.91 7.93
CA VAL A 352 12.02 -5.59 6.52
C VAL A 352 11.83 -4.09 6.34
N HIS A 353 10.99 -3.45 7.17
CA HIS A 353 10.74 -2.00 7.12
C HIS A 353 12.02 -1.18 7.34
N ALA A 354 12.85 -1.56 8.32
CA ALA A 354 14.11 -0.89 8.57
C ALA A 354 15.03 -0.93 7.34
N LEU A 355 15.05 -2.06 6.63
CA LEU A 355 15.80 -2.21 5.38
C LEU A 355 15.14 -1.44 4.23
N THR A 356 13.80 -1.36 4.18
CA THR A 356 13.04 -0.48 3.25
C THR A 356 13.49 0.97 3.39
N LEU A 357 13.51 1.49 4.61
CA LEU A 357 13.97 2.85 4.90
C LEU A 357 15.44 3.04 4.52
N ALA A 358 16.29 2.06 4.80
CA ALA A 358 17.71 2.13 4.50
C ALA A 358 18.00 2.24 3.00
N HIS A 359 17.39 1.40 2.14
CA HIS A 359 17.63 1.52 0.70
C HIS A 359 17.01 2.80 0.12
N ASN A 360 15.83 3.23 0.59
CA ASN A 360 15.24 4.50 0.18
C ASN A 360 16.12 5.71 0.55
N SER A 361 16.77 5.68 1.71
CA SER A 361 17.75 6.70 2.13
C SER A 361 19.01 6.70 1.27
N LEU A 362 19.55 5.53 0.92
CA LEU A 362 20.68 5.39 -0.01
C LEU A 362 20.33 5.94 -1.39
N ARG A 363 19.14 5.61 -1.89
CA ARG A 363 18.63 6.09 -3.16
C ARG A 363 18.50 7.61 -3.21
N MET A 364 17.91 8.20 -2.16
CA MET A 364 17.81 9.66 -2.02
C MET A 364 19.19 10.31 -1.92
N THR A 365 20.14 9.68 -1.23
CA THR A 365 21.52 10.17 -1.17
C THR A 365 22.19 10.15 -2.55
N ARG A 366 22.12 9.03 -3.26
CA ARG A 366 22.65 8.87 -4.62
C ARG A 366 22.14 9.98 -5.55
N TRP A 367 20.82 10.17 -5.57
CA TRP A 367 20.20 11.07 -6.52
C TRP A 367 20.28 12.53 -6.08
N ARG A 368 19.76 12.86 -4.89
CA ARG A 368 19.63 14.26 -4.44
C ARG A 368 20.94 14.87 -3.98
N ARG A 369 21.80 14.08 -3.32
CA ARG A 369 23.01 14.59 -2.65
C ARG A 369 24.29 14.38 -3.45
N VAL A 370 24.25 13.62 -4.55
CA VAL A 370 25.41 13.41 -5.42
C VAL A 370 25.09 13.79 -6.86
N GLN A 371 24.14 13.09 -7.50
CA GLN A 371 23.83 13.29 -8.92
C GLN A 371 23.33 14.71 -9.25
N LEU A 372 22.52 15.31 -8.38
CA LEU A 372 21.93 16.64 -8.62
C LEU A 372 22.73 17.81 -8.01
N LEU A 373 23.95 17.58 -7.52
CA LEU A 373 24.79 18.66 -7.03
C LEU A 373 25.22 19.58 -8.18
N LYS A 374 24.96 20.89 -8.04
CA LYS A 374 25.37 21.90 -9.03
C LYS A 374 26.88 21.95 -9.28
N SER A 375 27.69 21.55 -8.29
CA SER A 375 29.15 21.45 -8.41
C SER A 375 29.64 20.18 -9.11
N ALA A 376 28.75 19.26 -9.47
CA ALA A 376 29.08 18.06 -10.24
C ALA A 376 29.24 18.37 -11.74
N THR A 377 29.94 19.47 -12.06
CA THR A 377 30.17 19.96 -13.44
C THR A 377 31.05 19.03 -14.28
N ASP A 378 31.62 17.97 -13.69
CA ASP A 378 32.20 16.83 -14.40
C ASP A 378 31.69 15.52 -13.76
N ALA A 379 30.65 14.93 -14.36
CA ALA A 379 30.07 13.66 -13.92
C ALA A 379 31.08 12.49 -13.89
N SER A 380 32.23 12.62 -14.56
CA SER A 380 33.31 11.64 -14.56
C SER A 380 33.93 11.42 -13.18
N GLY A 381 34.05 12.48 -12.36
CA GLY A 381 34.70 12.42 -11.04
C GLY A 381 33.91 11.69 -9.95
N TYR A 382 32.59 11.54 -10.12
CA TYR A 382 31.70 10.93 -9.12
C TYR A 382 31.13 9.58 -9.54
N SER A 383 31.47 9.10 -10.74
CA SER A 383 30.99 7.82 -11.29
C SER A 383 31.22 6.63 -10.34
N GLN A 384 32.41 6.56 -9.72
CA GLN A 384 32.75 5.51 -8.75
C GLN A 384 31.93 5.64 -7.45
N THR A 385 31.65 6.86 -6.99
CA THR A 385 30.81 7.11 -5.81
C THR A 385 29.38 6.68 -6.07
N LEU A 386 28.79 7.09 -7.19
CA LEU A 386 27.45 6.70 -7.61
C LEU A 386 27.34 5.17 -7.71
N ALA A 387 28.30 4.52 -8.39
CA ALA A 387 28.34 3.06 -8.52
C ALA A 387 28.52 2.34 -7.17
N SER A 388 29.17 2.96 -6.19
CA SER A 388 29.33 2.39 -4.85
C SER A 388 28.05 2.51 -4.02
N ILE A 389 27.32 3.63 -4.14
CA ILE A 389 26.00 3.78 -3.52
C ILE A 389 25.00 2.81 -4.18
N ASP A 390 25.02 2.66 -5.51
CA ASP A 390 24.17 1.70 -6.23
C ASP A 390 24.42 0.25 -5.75
N ARG A 391 25.68 -0.14 -5.54
CA ARG A 391 26.02 -1.46 -4.98
C ARG A 391 25.56 -1.63 -3.53
N ALA A 392 25.67 -0.58 -2.71
CA ALA A 392 25.20 -0.61 -1.33
C ALA A 392 23.66 -0.75 -1.27
N GLU A 393 22.94 0.04 -2.07
CA GLU A 393 21.48 -0.05 -2.19
C GLU A 393 21.06 -1.46 -2.62
N ALA A 394 21.69 -2.01 -3.66
CA ALA A 394 21.41 -3.37 -4.13
C ALA A 394 21.68 -4.46 -3.07
N ALA A 395 22.72 -4.30 -2.24
CA ALA A 395 23.01 -5.22 -1.15
C ALA A 395 21.94 -5.14 -0.04
N VAL A 396 21.47 -3.94 0.30
CA VAL A 396 20.38 -3.73 1.28
C VAL A 396 19.08 -4.33 0.76
N VAL A 397 18.71 -4.09 -0.51
CA VAL A 397 17.51 -4.69 -1.12
C VAL A 397 17.61 -6.21 -1.15
N LYS A 398 18.78 -6.78 -1.45
CA LYS A 398 18.97 -8.23 -1.38
C LYS A 398 18.73 -8.76 0.03
N LEU A 399 19.26 -8.10 1.06
CA LEU A 399 19.04 -8.47 2.45
C LEU A 399 17.57 -8.33 2.84
N GLN A 400 16.90 -7.25 2.46
CA GLN A 400 15.47 -7.04 2.69
C GLN A 400 14.64 -8.21 2.14
N ARG A 401 14.92 -8.65 0.90
CA ARG A 401 14.23 -9.79 0.29
C ARG A 401 14.53 -11.12 0.97
N GLN A 402 15.74 -11.30 1.51
CA GLN A 402 16.08 -12.48 2.30
C GLN A 402 15.35 -12.48 3.65
N VAL A 403 15.33 -11.33 4.34
CA VAL A 403 14.64 -11.16 5.63
C VAL A 403 13.12 -11.26 5.47
N ALA A 404 12.56 -10.88 4.32
CA ALA A 404 11.12 -11.00 4.07
C ALA A 404 10.61 -12.44 3.93
N MET A 405 11.49 -13.44 3.74
CA MET A 405 11.08 -14.84 3.58
C MET A 405 10.56 -15.41 4.92
N PRO A 406 9.29 -15.85 5.00
CA PRO A 406 8.71 -16.35 6.24
C PRO A 406 9.43 -17.56 6.81
N GLN A 407 9.34 -17.72 8.13
CA GLN A 407 9.98 -18.80 8.88
C GLN A 407 8.96 -19.69 9.59
N TRP A 408 9.38 -20.91 9.94
CA TRP A 408 8.58 -21.79 10.78
C TRP A 408 8.60 -21.28 12.21
N HIS A 409 7.42 -21.12 12.80
CA HIS A 409 7.25 -20.73 14.20
C HIS A 409 6.48 -21.79 14.98
N ARG A 410 6.82 -21.96 16.26
CA ARG A 410 6.14 -22.87 17.18
C ARG A 410 5.09 -22.11 17.96
N PHE A 411 3.82 -22.45 17.75
CA PHE A 411 2.69 -21.90 18.49
C PHE A 411 2.30 -22.82 19.63
N GLU A 412 2.05 -22.24 20.79
CA GLU A 412 1.65 -22.97 22.00
C GLU A 412 0.54 -22.23 22.73
N LEU A 413 -0.54 -22.95 23.04
CA LEU A 413 -1.67 -22.44 23.78
C LEU A 413 -1.76 -23.17 25.13
N SER A 414 -1.42 -22.46 26.19
CA SER A 414 -1.36 -23.00 27.56
C SER A 414 -2.51 -22.49 28.42
N LEU A 415 -2.94 -23.34 29.34
CA LEU A 415 -3.98 -23.03 30.33
C LEU A 415 -3.45 -22.05 31.37
N LEU A 416 -4.30 -21.11 31.80
CA LEU A 416 -4.03 -20.17 32.90
C LEU A 416 -4.80 -20.51 34.16
#